data_AF-A0A8S2F041-F1
#
_entry.id   AF-A0A8S2F041-F1
#
_cell.length_a   1.000
_cell.length_b   1.000
_cell.length_c   1.000
_cell.angle_alpha   90.00
_cell.angle_beta   90.00
_cell.angle_gamma   90.00
#
_symmetry.space_group_name_H-M   'P 1'
#
loop_
_entity.id
_entity.type
_entity.pdbx_description
1 polymer ?
#
loop_
_entity_poly.entity_id
_entity_poly.type
_entity_poly.pdbx_seq_one_letter_code
_entity_poly.pdbx_strand_id
1 'polypeptide(L)'
;SEDLKDADIEVKLVDSVPEANHFDVGYYLFIKSQINDDLKYSLLTNHFKPDNKYKFPTLKGEDRNRHFQLKWLTENPFLVYSPCIEGCYCINCVLFPNVFGQSLGVFVETPCFLYKHLKHYSKTVNRHSKSQFHRGSTMCADNFRRTFEQPSLSIVSLIDKERFELIERNKAVLLSIIKIVITCARQNMPLRGHREEKLIDIRKTLNCVDSSSGSNFVALLKQRVDSGDEVLKCHLENGPRNSSFISGLVQNEIIECIHETILKNILRRSKDCVYCIIVDETTDTSTTEQISFSLRYYDESTNDIREDFITFIDTVSCTGESIANIILDYLKRYGLPLDNCVHLYTCAISLNEENVIDVDEVIFVHDKAPCMKANMTQQLIKDNNIKFWGNIIWPGNSPNLNVAEHIGTIIKDEVDKRMLSETGSDRYSEETLKKYIVDVLQNMETDTELFENRLRSYPSRLRAVKKANGGHTDY
;
A
#
# COMPACT_ATOMS: atom_id res chain seq x y z
N SER A 1 -65.63 -23.47 6.58
CA SER A 1 -65.41 -22.47 7.63
C SER A 1 -66.51 -22.55 8.68
N GLU A 2 -66.91 -23.75 9.09
CA GLU A 2 -67.77 -23.98 10.24
C GLU A 2 -67.19 -25.17 10.99
N ASP A 3 -67.26 -25.10 12.31
CA ASP A 3 -66.74 -26.04 13.32
C ASP A 3 -65.27 -25.89 13.73
N LEU A 4 -64.98 -24.74 14.34
CA LEU A 4 -64.16 -24.56 15.54
C LEU A 4 -64.43 -23.12 16.00
N LYS A 5 -65.63 -22.87 16.56
CA LYS A 5 -65.77 -21.73 17.47
C LYS A 5 -64.98 -22.13 18.69
N ASP A 6 -63.84 -21.47 18.89
CA ASP A 6 -63.04 -21.55 20.10
C ASP A 6 -63.99 -21.31 21.28
N ALA A 7 -64.29 -22.38 22.02
CA ALA A 7 -64.57 -22.20 23.42
C ALA A 7 -63.30 -21.56 23.98
N ASP A 8 -63.40 -20.42 24.64
CA ASP A 8 -62.29 -19.81 25.37
C ASP A 8 -61.81 -20.81 26.44
N ILE A 9 -60.92 -21.73 26.04
CA ILE A 9 -60.24 -22.64 26.94
C ILE A 9 -59.19 -21.78 27.62
N GLU A 10 -59.54 -21.27 28.79
CA GLU A 10 -58.63 -20.50 29.64
C GLU A 10 -57.41 -21.38 29.97
N VAL A 11 -56.26 -21.05 29.38
CA VAL A 11 -54.99 -21.74 29.65
C VAL A 11 -54.53 -21.33 31.05
N LYS A 12 -54.35 -22.30 31.95
CA LYS A 12 -53.87 -22.09 33.32
C LYS A 12 -52.70 -23.03 33.61
N LEU A 13 -51.79 -22.58 34.47
CA LEU A 13 -50.74 -23.45 35.01
C LEU A 13 -51.36 -24.46 35.99
N VAL A 14 -50.85 -25.68 36.02
CA VAL A 14 -51.21 -26.69 37.03
C VAL A 14 -50.62 -26.31 38.40
N ASP A 15 -51.41 -26.37 39.47
CA ASP A 15 -51.06 -25.90 40.83
C ASP A 15 -49.83 -26.59 41.46
N SER A 16 -49.43 -27.76 40.96
CA SER A 16 -48.24 -28.50 41.40
C SER A 16 -47.18 -28.50 40.31
N VAL A 17 -46.44 -27.40 40.16
CA VAL A 17 -45.31 -27.33 39.24
C VAL A 17 -44.13 -28.10 39.85
N PRO A 18 -43.70 -29.25 39.29
CA PRO A 18 -42.49 -29.92 39.77
C PRO A 18 -41.26 -29.06 39.46
N GLU A 19 -40.18 -29.18 40.24
CA GLU A 19 -38.90 -28.47 40.07
C GLU A 19 -38.17 -28.68 38.71
N ALA A 20 -38.81 -29.35 37.74
CA ALA A 20 -38.27 -29.72 36.43
C ALA A 20 -38.63 -28.74 35.29
N ASN A 21 -38.82 -27.45 35.57
CA ASN A 21 -39.40 -26.49 34.63
C ASN A 21 -38.43 -25.83 33.63
N HIS A 22 -37.13 -26.07 33.73
CA HIS A 22 -36.16 -25.32 32.92
C HIS A 22 -36.22 -25.63 31.41
N PHE A 23 -36.80 -26.78 31.03
CA PHE A 23 -36.89 -27.24 29.64
C PHE A 23 -38.33 -27.43 29.14
N ASP A 24 -39.32 -26.87 29.82
CA ASP A 24 -40.72 -26.86 29.37
C ASP A 24 -41.00 -25.61 28.53
N VAL A 25 -41.17 -25.79 27.21
CA VAL A 25 -41.47 -24.67 26.29
C VAL A 25 -42.80 -23.99 26.63
N GLY A 26 -43.80 -24.73 27.11
CA GLY A 26 -45.12 -24.18 27.42
C GLY A 26 -45.09 -23.23 28.61
N TYR A 27 -44.20 -23.47 29.57
CA TYR A 27 -43.97 -22.56 30.69
C TYR A 27 -43.48 -21.19 30.22
N TYR A 28 -42.42 -21.16 29.39
CA TYR A 28 -41.86 -19.89 28.87
C TYR A 28 -42.85 -19.11 28.00
N LEU A 29 -43.67 -19.81 27.21
CA LEU A 29 -44.75 -19.20 26.44
C LEU A 29 -45.84 -18.60 27.34
N PHE A 30 -46.23 -19.30 28.40
CA PHE A 30 -47.26 -18.83 29.34
C PHE A 30 -46.82 -17.57 30.09
N ILE A 31 -45.59 -17.55 30.62
CA ILE A 31 -45.05 -16.38 31.34
C ILE A 31 -44.62 -15.25 30.40
N LYS A 32 -44.69 -15.46 29.08
CA LYS A 32 -44.25 -14.52 28.03
C LYS A 32 -42.81 -14.05 28.21
N SER A 33 -41.93 -14.94 28.67
CA SER A 33 -40.51 -14.64 28.84
C SER A 33 -39.84 -14.51 27.47
N GLN A 34 -38.84 -13.64 27.37
CA GLN A 34 -37.94 -13.64 26.22
C GLN A 34 -37.12 -14.94 26.22
N ILE A 35 -37.02 -15.57 25.04
CA ILE A 35 -36.22 -16.77 24.84
C ILE A 35 -34.98 -16.36 24.03
N ASN A 36 -33.83 -16.26 24.71
CA ASN A 36 -32.54 -16.00 24.07
C ASN A 36 -32.02 -17.23 23.33
N ASP A 37 -30.91 -17.09 22.60
CA ASP A 37 -30.42 -18.15 21.72
C ASP A 37 -29.87 -19.37 22.50
N ASP A 38 -29.25 -19.18 23.67
CA ASP A 38 -28.83 -20.29 24.55
C ASP A 38 -30.02 -21.11 25.05
N LEU A 39 -31.11 -20.44 25.46
CA LEU A 39 -32.33 -21.08 25.90
C LEU A 39 -33.06 -21.74 24.73
N LYS A 40 -33.09 -21.13 23.54
CA LYS A 40 -33.62 -21.76 22.31
C LYS A 40 -32.87 -23.04 22.00
N TYR A 41 -31.53 -23.02 22.04
CA TYR A 41 -30.72 -24.22 21.80
C TYR A 41 -31.02 -25.31 22.83
N SER A 42 -31.08 -24.92 24.10
CA SER A 42 -31.41 -25.81 25.22
C SER A 42 -32.81 -26.42 25.09
N LEU A 43 -33.83 -25.65 24.73
CA LEU A 43 -35.19 -26.14 24.49
C LEU A 43 -35.25 -27.02 23.25
N LEU A 44 -34.53 -26.68 22.18
CA LEU A 44 -34.53 -27.47 20.95
C LEU A 44 -33.90 -28.87 21.17
N THR A 45 -32.83 -28.94 21.98
CA THR A 45 -32.05 -30.17 22.20
C THR A 45 -32.49 -30.98 23.43
N ASN A 46 -32.83 -30.29 24.53
CA ASN A 46 -33.06 -30.86 25.86
C ASN A 46 -34.49 -30.64 26.39
N HIS A 47 -35.46 -30.30 25.53
CA HIS A 47 -36.87 -30.17 25.95
C HIS A 47 -37.36 -31.38 26.74
N PHE A 48 -38.32 -31.13 27.63
CA PHE A 48 -38.98 -32.18 28.40
C PHE A 48 -39.57 -33.27 27.49
N LYS A 49 -39.19 -34.52 27.77
CA LYS A 49 -39.73 -35.72 27.12
C LYS A 49 -40.31 -36.65 28.20
N PRO A 50 -41.63 -36.87 28.24
CA PRO A 50 -42.23 -37.78 29.21
C PRO A 50 -41.75 -39.22 28.97
N ASP A 51 -41.46 -39.94 30.04
CA ASP A 51 -41.10 -41.36 29.98
C ASP A 51 -42.34 -42.27 29.96
N ASN A 52 -42.13 -43.59 29.85
CA ASN A 52 -43.23 -44.57 29.86
C ASN A 52 -43.99 -44.63 31.19
N LYS A 53 -43.44 -44.05 32.28
CA LYS A 53 -44.04 -44.04 33.61
C LYS A 53 -44.84 -42.76 33.86
N TYR A 54 -44.71 -41.76 32.99
CA TYR A 54 -45.41 -40.49 33.09
C TYR A 54 -46.93 -40.69 32.99
N LYS A 55 -47.66 -40.14 33.97
CA LYS A 55 -49.12 -40.24 34.02
C LYS A 55 -49.75 -39.01 33.38
N PHE A 56 -50.29 -39.19 32.17
CA PHE A 56 -50.99 -38.11 31.48
C PHE A 56 -52.36 -37.82 32.10
N PRO A 57 -52.80 -36.55 32.09
CA PRO A 57 -54.14 -36.16 32.49
C PRO A 57 -55.21 -36.93 31.71
N THR A 58 -56.24 -37.38 32.41
CA THR A 58 -57.31 -38.18 31.84
C THR A 58 -58.61 -37.39 31.84
N LEU A 59 -59.14 -37.14 30.65
CA LEU A 59 -60.47 -36.57 30.46
C LEU A 59 -61.51 -37.69 30.61
N LYS A 60 -62.38 -37.55 31.60
CA LYS A 60 -63.54 -38.44 31.79
C LYS A 60 -64.63 -38.04 30.80
N GLY A 61 -64.90 -38.89 29.81
CA GLY A 61 -66.02 -38.73 28.87
C GLY A 61 -67.19 -39.64 29.25
N GLU A 62 -68.37 -39.36 28.69
CA GLU A 62 -69.59 -40.16 28.92
C GLU A 62 -69.41 -41.63 28.52
N ASP A 63 -68.69 -41.91 27.42
CA ASP A 63 -68.47 -43.29 26.92
C ASP A 63 -67.10 -43.89 27.29
N ARG A 64 -66.03 -43.09 27.25
CA ARG A 64 -64.65 -43.55 27.42
C ARG A 64 -63.75 -42.46 27.99
N ASN A 65 -62.85 -42.87 28.88
CA ASN A 65 -61.74 -42.05 29.36
C ASN A 65 -60.70 -41.85 28.25
N ARG A 66 -60.21 -40.62 28.12
CA ARG A 66 -59.29 -40.20 27.08
C ARG A 66 -58.06 -39.55 27.69
N HIS A 67 -56.87 -39.98 27.29
CA HIS A 67 -55.60 -39.41 27.76
C HIS A 67 -54.63 -39.26 26.60
N PHE A 68 -53.66 -38.37 26.78
CA PHE A 68 -52.59 -38.16 25.82
C PHE A 68 -51.78 -39.45 25.64
N GLN A 69 -51.42 -39.79 24.40
CA GLN A 69 -50.68 -41.01 24.09
C GLN A 69 -49.21 -40.67 23.84
N LEU A 70 -48.30 -41.31 24.58
CA LEU A 70 -46.86 -41.11 24.42
C LEU A 70 -46.39 -41.37 22.97
N LYS A 71 -47.01 -42.33 22.28
CA LYS A 71 -46.72 -42.67 20.88
C LYS A 71 -46.80 -41.48 19.92
N TRP A 72 -47.59 -40.45 20.24
CA TRP A 72 -47.75 -39.28 19.38
C TRP A 72 -46.48 -38.43 19.30
N LEU A 73 -45.69 -38.40 20.38
CA LEU A 73 -44.38 -37.74 20.41
C LEU A 73 -43.34 -38.57 19.66
N THR A 74 -43.42 -39.90 19.73
CA THR A 74 -42.49 -40.77 18.99
C THR A 74 -42.76 -40.76 17.49
N GLU A 75 -44.03 -40.66 17.08
CA GLU A 75 -44.43 -40.55 15.66
C GLU A 75 -44.12 -39.17 15.06
N ASN A 76 -44.04 -38.12 15.89
CA ASN A 76 -43.85 -36.74 15.44
C ASN A 76 -42.76 -36.05 16.28
N PRO A 77 -41.48 -36.16 15.89
CA PRO A 77 -40.36 -35.64 16.66
C PRO A 77 -40.38 -34.12 16.93
N PHE A 78 -41.15 -33.37 16.15
CA PHE A 78 -41.33 -31.92 16.32
C PHE A 78 -42.35 -31.56 17.41
N LEU A 79 -43.13 -32.53 17.91
CA LEU A 79 -44.10 -32.30 18.97
C LEU A 79 -43.43 -32.45 20.33
N VAL A 80 -43.75 -31.52 21.23
CA VAL A 80 -43.32 -31.54 22.62
C VAL A 80 -44.53 -31.37 23.54
N TYR A 81 -44.53 -32.06 24.66
CA TYR A 81 -45.59 -31.97 25.66
C TYR A 81 -45.15 -31.07 26.80
N SER A 82 -46.00 -30.12 27.20
CA SER A 82 -45.79 -29.26 28.36
C SER A 82 -46.58 -29.81 29.55
N PRO A 83 -45.93 -30.28 30.62
CA PRO A 83 -46.59 -30.66 31.87
C PRO A 83 -47.34 -29.50 32.53
N CYS A 84 -46.79 -28.28 32.49
CA CYS A 84 -47.37 -27.13 33.16
C CYS A 84 -48.70 -26.68 32.55
N ILE A 85 -48.84 -26.89 31.24
CA ILE A 85 -50.00 -26.48 30.45
C ILE A 85 -50.89 -27.69 30.10
N GLU A 86 -50.39 -28.90 30.32
CA GLU A 86 -51.00 -30.16 29.91
C GLU A 86 -51.32 -30.23 28.42
N GLY A 87 -50.50 -29.63 27.56
CA GLY A 87 -50.77 -29.49 26.13
C GLY A 87 -49.53 -29.67 25.25
N CYS A 88 -49.75 -29.83 23.94
CA CYS A 88 -48.65 -30.00 22.98
C CYS A 88 -48.35 -28.76 22.15
N TYR A 89 -47.07 -28.55 21.91
CA TYR A 89 -46.54 -27.53 21.03
C TYR A 89 -45.68 -28.16 19.94
N CYS A 90 -45.47 -27.43 18.85
CA CYS A 90 -44.42 -27.75 17.89
C CYS A 90 -43.18 -26.93 18.24
N ILE A 91 -42.11 -27.59 18.66
CA ILE A 91 -40.91 -26.92 19.19
C ILE A 91 -40.26 -26.00 18.14
N ASN A 92 -40.16 -26.45 16.88
CA ASN A 92 -39.59 -25.65 15.79
C ASN A 92 -40.42 -24.40 15.50
N CYS A 93 -41.74 -24.56 15.42
CA CYS A 93 -42.67 -23.47 15.11
C CYS A 93 -42.80 -22.44 16.23
N VAL A 94 -42.66 -22.87 17.49
CA VAL A 94 -42.66 -21.99 18.65
C VAL A 94 -41.38 -21.17 18.73
N LEU A 95 -40.21 -21.81 18.57
CA LEU A 95 -38.93 -21.14 18.73
C LEU A 95 -38.54 -20.29 17.51
N PHE A 96 -39.00 -20.69 16.31
CA PHE A 96 -38.70 -20.04 15.04
C PHE A 96 -39.98 -19.70 14.28
N PRO A 97 -40.86 -18.83 14.81
CA PRO A 97 -42.14 -18.52 14.19
C PRO A 97 -41.90 -17.79 12.87
N ASN A 98 -42.37 -18.40 11.77
CA ASN A 98 -42.21 -17.83 10.44
C ASN A 98 -43.39 -16.92 10.06
N VAL A 99 -43.47 -15.74 10.68
CA VAL A 99 -44.62 -14.82 10.61
C VAL A 99 -44.63 -13.99 9.31
N PHE A 100 -44.69 -14.64 8.14
CA PHE A 100 -44.97 -13.95 6.87
C PHE A 100 -46.47 -13.67 6.71
N GLY A 101 -47.03 -12.87 7.62
CA GLY A 101 -48.43 -12.40 7.55
C GLY A 101 -49.52 -13.46 7.82
N GLN A 102 -49.16 -14.61 8.39
CA GLN A 102 -50.12 -15.64 8.83
C GLN A 102 -50.38 -15.52 10.33
N SER A 103 -51.63 -15.69 10.77
CA SER A 103 -51.94 -15.80 12.20
C SER A 103 -51.35 -17.09 12.76
N LEU A 104 -50.72 -16.97 13.93
CA LEU A 104 -50.27 -18.13 14.69
C LEU A 104 -51.51 -18.86 15.22
N GLY A 105 -51.41 -20.17 15.39
CA GLY A 105 -52.54 -20.99 15.78
C GLY A 105 -52.14 -22.16 16.67
N VAL A 106 -52.95 -23.21 16.62
CA VAL A 106 -52.75 -24.45 17.40
C VAL A 106 -51.35 -25.03 17.16
N PHE A 107 -50.69 -25.44 18.25
CA PHE A 107 -49.28 -25.87 18.38
C PHE A 107 -48.24 -24.75 18.49
N VAL A 108 -48.61 -23.48 18.31
CA VAL A 108 -47.66 -22.36 18.35
C VAL A 108 -48.05 -21.36 19.42
N GLU A 109 -49.17 -20.66 19.23
CA GLU A 109 -49.67 -19.68 20.20
C GLU A 109 -50.55 -20.36 21.25
N THR A 110 -51.45 -21.23 20.79
CA THR A 110 -52.31 -22.03 21.66
C THR A 110 -51.82 -23.48 21.72
N PRO A 111 -51.73 -24.09 22.92
CA PRO A 111 -51.39 -25.50 23.07
C PRO A 111 -52.44 -26.37 22.38
N CYS A 112 -51.99 -27.45 21.74
CA CYS A 112 -52.89 -28.45 21.21
C CYS A 112 -53.25 -29.49 22.30
N PHE A 113 -54.49 -29.45 22.78
CA PHE A 113 -55.03 -30.45 23.70
C PHE A 113 -55.51 -31.69 22.94
N LEU A 114 -54.58 -32.45 22.36
CA LEU A 114 -54.88 -33.61 21.51
C LEU A 114 -55.82 -34.64 22.17
N TYR A 115 -55.74 -34.79 23.50
CA TYR A 115 -56.63 -35.68 24.26
C TYR A 115 -58.06 -35.15 24.41
N LYS A 116 -58.28 -33.83 24.37
CA LYS A 116 -59.62 -33.21 24.37
C LYS A 116 -60.29 -33.32 22.98
N HIS A 117 -59.49 -33.28 21.90
CA HIS A 117 -59.97 -33.27 20.51
C HIS A 117 -59.56 -34.52 19.70
N LEU A 118 -59.45 -35.67 20.38
CA LEU A 118 -58.96 -36.96 19.86
C LEU A 118 -59.53 -37.40 18.49
N LYS A 119 -60.77 -37.00 18.15
CA LYS A 119 -61.41 -37.32 16.86
C LYS A 119 -60.65 -36.79 15.63
N HIS A 120 -59.74 -35.82 15.81
CA HIS A 120 -59.04 -35.16 14.71
C HIS A 120 -57.51 -35.14 14.85
N TYR A 121 -56.91 -35.89 15.78
CA TYR A 121 -55.44 -35.93 16.01
C TYR A 121 -54.66 -36.05 14.68
N SER A 122 -54.90 -37.13 13.93
CA SER A 122 -54.15 -37.41 12.71
C SER A 122 -54.36 -36.35 11.65
N LYS A 123 -55.54 -35.73 11.57
CA LYS A 123 -55.83 -34.67 10.60
C LYS A 123 -55.12 -33.36 10.98
N THR A 124 -55.15 -33.00 12.25
CA THR A 124 -54.58 -31.75 12.78
C THR A 124 -53.05 -31.76 12.72
N VAL A 125 -52.41 -32.85 13.14
CA VAL A 125 -50.94 -33.00 13.07
C VAL A 125 -50.44 -33.07 11.63
N ASN A 126 -51.10 -33.86 10.75
CA ASN A 126 -50.70 -33.95 9.34
C ASN A 126 -50.89 -32.63 8.59
N ARG A 127 -51.92 -31.85 8.91
CA ARG A 127 -52.12 -30.51 8.33
C ARG A 127 -51.00 -29.56 8.77
N HIS A 128 -50.60 -29.60 10.04
CA HIS A 128 -49.51 -28.79 10.55
C HIS A 128 -48.17 -29.17 9.91
N SER A 129 -47.81 -30.46 9.90
CA SER A 129 -46.51 -30.93 9.36
C SER A 129 -46.34 -30.64 7.87
N LYS A 130 -47.43 -30.62 7.09
CA LYS A 130 -47.42 -30.28 5.66
C LYS A 130 -47.46 -28.78 5.38
N SER A 131 -47.68 -27.93 6.39
CA SER A 131 -47.76 -26.49 6.20
C SER A 131 -46.42 -25.88 5.78
N GLN A 132 -46.46 -24.85 4.94
CA GLN A 132 -45.26 -24.08 4.56
C GLN A 132 -44.62 -23.41 5.78
N PHE A 133 -45.45 -22.96 6.74
CA PHE A 133 -45.01 -22.40 8.01
C PHE A 133 -44.12 -23.37 8.79
N HIS A 134 -44.57 -24.62 8.97
CA HIS A 134 -43.79 -25.65 9.67
C HIS A 134 -42.48 -25.97 8.94
N ARG A 135 -42.51 -26.10 7.62
CA ARG A 135 -41.30 -26.37 6.82
C ARG A 135 -40.26 -25.25 6.97
N GLY A 136 -40.68 -24.00 6.90
CA GLY A 136 -39.81 -22.84 7.11
C GLY A 136 -39.23 -22.80 8.52
N SER A 137 -40.08 -22.99 9.53
CA SER A 137 -39.67 -22.98 10.95
C SER A 137 -38.68 -24.12 11.26
N THR A 138 -38.91 -25.32 10.71
CA THR A 138 -37.99 -26.46 10.83
C THR A 138 -36.65 -26.18 10.16
N MET A 139 -36.64 -25.59 8.96
CA MET A 139 -35.40 -25.20 8.29
C MET A 139 -34.62 -24.14 9.08
N CYS A 140 -35.31 -23.17 9.68
CA CYS A 140 -34.71 -22.19 10.58
C CYS A 140 -34.11 -22.85 11.83
N ALA A 141 -34.84 -23.79 12.45
CA ALA A 141 -34.37 -24.53 13.62
C ALA A 141 -33.12 -25.37 13.31
N ASP A 142 -33.12 -26.07 12.18
CA ASP A 142 -31.97 -26.88 11.74
C ASP A 142 -30.75 -26.00 11.44
N ASN A 143 -30.94 -24.88 10.74
CA ASN A 143 -29.86 -23.92 10.47
C ASN A 143 -29.30 -23.32 11.76
N PHE A 144 -30.18 -22.85 12.65
CA PHE A 144 -29.79 -22.30 13.95
C PHE A 144 -28.96 -23.31 14.74
N ARG A 145 -29.44 -24.56 14.85
CA ARG A 145 -28.75 -25.62 15.57
C ARG A 145 -27.35 -25.85 15.00
N ARG A 146 -27.22 -25.97 13.68
CA ARG A 146 -25.92 -26.16 13.01
C ARG A 146 -24.98 -24.99 13.26
N THR A 147 -25.46 -23.76 13.15
CA THR A 147 -24.63 -22.56 13.38
C THR A 147 -24.27 -22.35 14.85
N PHE A 148 -25.12 -22.80 15.78
CA PHE A 148 -24.86 -22.72 17.22
C PHE A 148 -23.82 -23.77 17.65
N GLU A 149 -23.91 -24.99 17.11
CA GLU A 149 -22.92 -26.06 17.33
C GLU A 149 -21.59 -25.78 16.61
N GLN A 150 -21.65 -25.10 15.45
CA GLN A 150 -20.49 -24.73 14.65
C GLN A 150 -20.60 -23.27 14.16
N PRO A 151 -20.15 -22.29 14.96
CA PRO A 151 -20.21 -20.87 14.61
C PRO A 151 -19.50 -20.48 13.31
N SER A 152 -18.56 -21.30 12.84
CA SER A 152 -17.85 -21.11 11.56
C SER A 152 -18.73 -21.27 10.32
N LEU A 153 -19.88 -21.94 10.44
CA LEU A 153 -20.85 -22.12 9.35
C LEU A 153 -21.86 -20.97 9.26
N SER A 154 -21.81 -19.99 10.16
CA SER A 154 -22.68 -18.82 10.06
C SER A 154 -22.37 -18.03 8.78
N ILE A 155 -23.40 -17.43 8.17
CA ILE A 155 -23.23 -16.61 6.95
C ILE A 155 -22.21 -15.49 7.19
N VAL A 156 -22.24 -14.86 8.37
CA VAL A 156 -21.30 -13.80 8.74
C VAL A 156 -19.87 -14.34 8.73
N SER A 157 -19.64 -15.46 9.42
CA SER A 157 -18.32 -16.12 9.48
C SER A 157 -17.81 -16.55 8.11
N LEU A 158 -18.69 -17.06 7.24
CA LEU A 158 -18.34 -17.49 5.88
C LEU A 158 -18.00 -16.30 4.99
N ILE A 159 -18.77 -15.21 5.04
CA ILE A 159 -18.49 -13.98 4.29
C ILE A 159 -17.15 -13.39 4.74
N ASP A 160 -16.91 -13.34 6.06
CA ASP A 160 -15.64 -12.84 6.60
C ASP A 160 -14.46 -13.69 6.15
N LYS A 161 -14.63 -15.02 6.13
CA LYS A 161 -13.62 -15.95 5.63
C LYS A 161 -13.34 -15.74 4.14
N GLU A 162 -14.36 -15.69 3.30
CA GLU A 162 -14.19 -15.47 1.85
C GLU A 162 -13.53 -14.11 1.56
N ARG A 163 -13.95 -13.07 2.29
CA ARG A 163 -13.35 -11.73 2.20
C ARG A 163 -11.88 -11.76 2.60
N PHE A 164 -11.54 -12.44 3.69
CA PHE A 164 -10.17 -12.59 4.15
C PHE A 164 -9.31 -13.32 3.10
N GLU A 165 -9.79 -14.44 2.57
CA GLU A 165 -9.10 -15.20 1.52
C GLU A 165 -8.89 -14.38 0.24
N LEU A 166 -9.86 -13.54 -0.14
CA LEU A 166 -9.73 -12.62 -1.26
C LEU A 166 -8.65 -11.54 -1.02
N ILE A 167 -8.61 -10.97 0.18
CA ILE A 167 -7.60 -9.98 0.57
C ILE A 167 -6.20 -10.59 0.50
N GLU A 168 -6.01 -11.78 1.06
CA GLU A 168 -4.71 -12.46 1.06
C GLU A 168 -4.29 -12.85 -0.36
N ARG A 169 -5.22 -13.29 -1.21
CA ARG A 169 -4.96 -13.54 -2.63
C ARG A 169 -4.52 -12.27 -3.36
N ASN A 170 -5.24 -11.15 -3.18
CA ASN A 170 -4.89 -9.88 -3.81
C ASN A 170 -3.53 -9.36 -3.34
N LYS A 171 -3.21 -9.49 -2.05
CA LYS A 171 -1.87 -9.15 -1.51
C LYS A 171 -0.78 -10.00 -2.15
N ALA A 172 -1.00 -11.31 -2.31
CA ALA A 172 -0.03 -12.20 -2.93
C ALA A 172 0.23 -11.81 -4.40
N VAL A 173 -0.82 -11.49 -5.17
CA VAL A 173 -0.69 -10.99 -6.55
C VAL A 173 0.08 -9.67 -6.59
N LEU A 174 -0.31 -8.68 -5.77
CA LEU A 174 0.36 -7.39 -5.70
C LEU A 174 1.82 -7.52 -5.31
N LEU A 175 2.15 -8.41 -4.37
CA LEU A 175 3.53 -8.68 -3.97
C LEU A 175 4.39 -9.15 -5.15
N SER A 176 3.86 -10.03 -6.01
CA SER A 176 4.56 -10.48 -7.21
C SER A 176 4.78 -9.34 -8.21
N ILE A 177 3.79 -8.47 -8.40
CA ILE A 177 3.89 -7.29 -9.28
C ILE A 177 4.88 -6.26 -8.74
N ILE A 178 4.81 -5.94 -7.45
CA ILE A 178 5.74 -5.03 -6.76
C ILE A 178 7.18 -5.54 -6.91
N LYS A 179 7.41 -6.84 -6.76
CA LYS A 179 8.74 -7.44 -6.96
C LYS A 179 9.25 -7.26 -8.39
N ILE A 180 8.38 -7.32 -9.40
CA ILE A 180 8.75 -7.03 -10.79
C ILE A 180 9.15 -5.56 -10.92
N VAL A 181 8.34 -4.64 -10.41
CA VAL A 181 8.64 -3.20 -10.43
C VAL A 181 9.97 -2.89 -9.77
N ILE A 182 10.21 -3.43 -8.57
CA ILE A 182 11.49 -3.28 -7.84
C ILE A 182 12.65 -3.88 -8.64
N THR A 183 12.46 -5.04 -9.26
CA THR A 183 13.52 -5.68 -10.06
C THR A 183 13.88 -4.81 -11.26
N CYS A 184 12.90 -4.29 -11.99
CA CYS A 184 13.14 -3.37 -13.09
C CYS A 184 13.88 -2.11 -12.62
N ALA A 185 13.43 -1.50 -11.52
CA ALA A 185 14.05 -0.31 -10.96
C ALA A 185 15.52 -0.56 -10.58
N ARG A 186 15.82 -1.66 -9.88
CA ARG A 186 17.19 -1.98 -9.44
C ARG A 186 18.14 -2.32 -10.58
N GLN A 187 17.61 -2.78 -11.71
CA GLN A 187 18.40 -3.16 -12.89
C GLN A 187 18.40 -2.05 -13.95
N ASN A 188 17.85 -0.87 -13.67
CA ASN A 188 17.66 0.22 -14.63
C ASN A 188 16.96 -0.23 -15.92
N MET A 189 16.01 -1.16 -15.80
CA MET A 189 15.23 -1.66 -16.93
C MET A 189 13.91 -0.88 -17.05
N PRO A 190 13.55 -0.37 -18.24
CA PRO A 190 12.27 0.29 -18.43
C PRO A 190 11.14 -0.73 -18.26
N LEU A 191 10.08 -0.38 -17.53
CA LEU A 191 8.89 -1.24 -17.40
C LEU A 191 8.12 -1.36 -18.72
N ARG A 192 8.04 -0.26 -19.45
CA ARG A 192 7.17 -0.07 -20.62
C ARG A 192 7.84 -0.57 -21.90
N GLY A 193 7.04 -1.12 -22.81
CA GLY A 193 7.42 -1.37 -24.20
C GLY A 193 6.94 -0.27 -25.13
N HIS A 194 7.03 -0.49 -26.46
CA HIS A 194 6.54 0.47 -27.46
C HIS A 194 5.03 0.71 -27.44
N ARG A 195 4.25 -0.18 -26.83
CA ARG A 195 2.79 -0.11 -26.73
C ARG A 195 2.33 -0.58 -25.36
N GLU A 196 1.21 -0.05 -24.88
CA GLU A 196 0.54 -0.58 -23.71
C GLU A 196 -0.15 -1.90 -24.06
N GLU A 197 0.25 -2.98 -23.38
CA GLU A 197 -0.27 -4.31 -23.62
C GLU A 197 -1.57 -4.54 -22.84
N LYS A 198 -2.62 -4.95 -23.56
CA LYS A 198 -3.91 -5.22 -22.93
C LYS A 198 -3.88 -6.60 -22.27
N LEU A 199 -4.61 -6.75 -21.16
CA LEU A 199 -4.77 -8.03 -20.46
C LEU A 199 -5.18 -9.18 -21.38
N ILE A 200 -6.00 -8.91 -22.39
CA ILE A 200 -6.45 -9.95 -23.33
C ILE A 200 -5.31 -10.51 -24.19
N ASP A 201 -4.33 -9.68 -24.53
CA ASP A 201 -3.18 -10.08 -25.34
C ASP A 201 -2.15 -10.82 -24.48
N ILE A 202 -2.00 -10.40 -23.22
CA ILE A 202 -1.22 -11.12 -22.21
C ILE A 202 -1.79 -12.53 -21.98
N ARG A 203 -3.12 -12.67 -21.81
CA ARG A 203 -3.78 -13.97 -21.63
C ARG A 203 -3.55 -14.94 -22.78
N LYS A 204 -3.62 -14.46 -24.02
CA LYS A 204 -3.40 -15.29 -25.21
C LYS A 204 -1.99 -15.87 -25.26
N THR A 205 -1.04 -15.18 -24.65
CA THR A 205 0.38 -15.50 -24.74
C THR A 205 0.98 -15.86 -23.38
N LEU A 206 0.14 -16.13 -22.37
CA LEU A 206 0.60 -16.32 -20.99
C LEU A 206 1.49 -17.55 -20.83
N ASN A 207 1.20 -18.62 -21.57
CA ASN A 207 1.99 -19.85 -21.62
C ASN A 207 3.01 -19.87 -22.78
N CYS A 208 3.26 -18.71 -23.41
CA CYS A 208 4.18 -18.57 -24.54
C CYS A 208 5.31 -17.61 -24.15
N VAL A 209 6.53 -18.15 -24.07
CA VAL A 209 7.77 -17.39 -23.78
C VAL A 209 8.33 -16.71 -25.03
N ASP A 210 7.47 -16.35 -25.99
CA ASP A 210 7.92 -15.65 -27.18
C ASP A 210 8.27 -14.20 -26.81
N SER A 211 9.57 -13.92 -26.82
CA SER A 211 10.22 -12.70 -26.31
C SER A 211 10.23 -11.54 -27.31
N SER A 212 9.53 -11.64 -28.43
CA SER A 212 9.74 -10.73 -29.57
C SER A 212 8.82 -9.50 -29.63
N SER A 213 7.85 -9.35 -28.72
CA SER A 213 6.84 -8.28 -28.87
C SER A 213 6.23 -7.66 -27.60
N GLY A 214 6.79 -7.93 -26.41
CA GLY A 214 6.24 -7.42 -25.15
C GLY A 214 7.12 -6.45 -24.37
N SER A 215 6.51 -5.72 -23.45
CA SER A 215 7.21 -4.89 -22.46
C SER A 215 8.03 -5.75 -21.48
N ASN A 216 9.10 -5.19 -20.88
CA ASN A 216 9.86 -5.92 -19.86
C ASN A 216 8.96 -6.32 -18.67
N PHE A 217 7.98 -5.49 -18.32
CA PHE A 217 7.00 -5.81 -17.29
C PHE A 217 6.22 -7.09 -17.60
N VAL A 218 5.69 -7.23 -18.82
CA VAL A 218 4.95 -8.44 -19.23
C VAL A 218 5.87 -9.65 -19.38
N ALA A 219 7.09 -9.47 -19.89
CA ALA A 219 8.06 -10.54 -19.97
C ALA A 219 8.36 -11.12 -18.57
N LEU A 220 8.57 -10.26 -17.57
CA LEU A 220 8.80 -10.66 -16.18
C LEU A 220 7.56 -11.26 -15.52
N LEU A 221 6.35 -10.79 -15.85
CA LEU A 221 5.11 -11.42 -15.39
C LEU A 221 5.01 -12.87 -15.88
N LYS A 222 5.23 -13.10 -17.17
CA LYS A 222 5.24 -14.45 -17.77
C LYS A 222 6.32 -15.31 -17.14
N GLN A 223 7.53 -14.78 -16.99
CA GLN A 223 8.62 -15.49 -16.33
C GLN A 223 8.26 -15.93 -14.90
N ARG A 224 7.55 -15.09 -14.12
CA ARG A 224 7.08 -15.50 -12.78
C ARG A 224 6.06 -16.63 -12.84
N VAL A 225 5.12 -16.56 -13.79
CA VAL A 225 4.13 -17.62 -14.03
C VAL A 225 4.83 -18.93 -14.42
N ASP A 226 5.77 -18.87 -15.35
CA ASP A 226 6.57 -20.03 -15.78
C ASP A 226 7.45 -20.59 -14.65
N SER A 227 7.86 -19.73 -13.71
CA SER A 227 8.60 -20.12 -12.50
C SER A 227 7.72 -20.72 -11.40
N GLY A 228 6.41 -20.91 -11.64
CA GLY A 228 5.48 -21.57 -10.72
C GLY A 228 4.66 -20.65 -9.81
N ASP A 229 4.53 -19.36 -10.14
CA ASP A 229 3.64 -18.44 -9.42
C ASP A 229 2.16 -18.69 -9.80
N GLU A 230 1.57 -19.76 -9.23
CA GLU A 230 0.21 -20.20 -9.53
C GLU A 230 -0.87 -19.17 -9.12
N VAL A 231 -0.60 -18.37 -8.09
CA VAL A 231 -1.52 -17.31 -7.65
C VAL A 231 -1.59 -16.20 -8.70
N LEU A 232 -0.42 -15.74 -9.19
CA LEU A 232 -0.36 -14.77 -10.28
C LEU A 232 -0.96 -15.34 -11.56
N LYS A 233 -0.67 -16.59 -11.90
CA LYS A 233 -1.21 -17.27 -13.08
C LYS A 233 -2.74 -17.28 -13.08
N CYS A 234 -3.34 -17.79 -12.00
CA CYS A 234 -4.78 -17.86 -11.85
C CYS A 234 -5.44 -16.48 -11.93
N HIS A 235 -4.80 -15.45 -11.33
CA HIS A 235 -5.27 -14.07 -11.42
C HIS A 235 -5.23 -13.52 -12.86
N LEU A 236 -4.14 -13.76 -13.60
CA LEU A 236 -4.01 -13.30 -14.97
C LEU A 236 -5.00 -14.01 -15.91
N GLU A 237 -5.24 -15.31 -15.73
CA GLU A 237 -6.18 -16.10 -16.54
C GLU A 237 -7.65 -15.76 -16.23
N ASN A 238 -8.02 -15.80 -14.94
CA ASN A 238 -9.43 -15.82 -14.50
C ASN A 238 -9.88 -14.51 -13.85
N GLY A 239 -8.96 -13.60 -13.50
CA GLY A 239 -9.29 -12.35 -12.81
C GLY A 239 -10.18 -11.42 -13.63
N PRO A 240 -10.92 -10.50 -12.99
CA PRO A 240 -11.76 -9.56 -13.71
C PRO A 240 -10.89 -8.45 -14.33
N ARG A 241 -11.31 -7.92 -15.48
CA ARG A 241 -10.49 -6.97 -16.26
C ARG A 241 -10.18 -5.67 -15.52
N ASN A 242 -11.09 -5.23 -14.65
CA ASN A 242 -11.01 -3.99 -13.89
C ASN A 242 -10.12 -4.08 -12.64
N SER A 243 -9.61 -5.26 -12.27
CA SER A 243 -8.69 -5.42 -11.12
C SER A 243 -7.45 -6.24 -11.50
N SER A 244 -6.95 -6.03 -12.71
CA SER A 244 -5.82 -6.79 -13.23
C SER A 244 -4.48 -6.39 -12.62
N PHE A 245 -4.37 -5.17 -12.08
CA PHE A 245 -3.16 -4.58 -11.47
C PHE A 245 -1.96 -4.40 -12.41
N ILE A 246 -2.18 -4.50 -13.73
CA ILE A 246 -1.10 -4.48 -14.72
C ILE A 246 -1.09 -3.22 -15.61
N SER A 247 -2.09 -2.34 -15.49
CA SER A 247 -2.17 -1.13 -16.33
C SER A 247 -1.04 -0.16 -16.00
N GLY A 248 -0.68 0.71 -16.95
CA GLY A 248 0.34 1.74 -16.71
C GLY A 248 0.00 2.66 -15.52
N LEU A 249 -1.29 2.95 -15.32
CA LEU A 249 -1.76 3.72 -14.17
C LEU A 249 -1.43 3.04 -12.84
N VAL A 250 -1.76 1.75 -12.69
CA VAL A 250 -1.46 1.00 -11.46
C VAL A 250 0.04 0.82 -11.27
N GLN A 251 0.81 0.66 -12.36
CA GLN A 251 2.27 0.63 -12.26
C GLN A 251 2.83 1.92 -11.67
N ASN A 252 2.32 3.09 -12.09
CA ASN A 252 2.72 4.38 -11.53
C ASN A 252 2.30 4.52 -10.06
N GLU A 253 1.07 4.14 -9.69
CA GLU A 253 0.61 4.13 -8.29
C GLU A 253 1.49 3.23 -7.40
N ILE A 254 1.94 2.09 -7.91
CA ILE A 254 2.88 1.20 -7.21
C ILE A 254 4.24 1.88 -7.04
N ILE A 255 4.76 2.55 -8.07
CA ILE A 255 6.03 3.29 -8.01
C ILE A 255 5.94 4.41 -6.96
N GLU A 256 4.84 5.16 -6.94
CA GLU A 256 4.58 6.21 -5.95
C GLU A 256 4.55 5.63 -4.52
N CYS A 257 3.81 4.54 -4.29
CA CYS A 257 3.79 3.85 -2.99
C CYS A 257 5.20 3.40 -2.54
N ILE A 258 6.00 2.88 -3.48
CA ILE A 258 7.40 2.47 -3.21
C ILE A 258 8.23 3.70 -2.84
N HIS A 259 8.13 4.78 -3.60
CA HIS A 259 8.81 6.04 -3.35
C HIS A 259 8.47 6.59 -1.96
N GLU A 260 7.18 6.71 -1.61
CA GLU A 260 6.75 7.20 -0.29
C GLU A 260 7.31 6.36 0.86
N THR A 261 7.32 5.03 0.68
CA THR A 261 7.86 4.11 1.70
C THR A 261 9.36 4.29 1.88
N ILE A 262 10.11 4.40 0.78
CA ILE A 262 11.56 4.65 0.81
C ILE A 262 11.85 6.02 1.43
N LEU A 263 11.15 7.06 0.98
CA LEU A 263 11.29 8.42 1.48
C LEU A 263 11.04 8.49 2.99
N LYS A 264 9.94 7.90 3.47
CA LYS A 264 9.63 7.83 4.90
C LYS A 264 10.73 7.14 5.70
N ASN A 265 11.35 6.10 5.15
CA ASN A 265 12.46 5.41 5.80
C ASN A 265 13.75 6.24 5.80
N ILE A 266 14.03 7.02 4.76
CA ILE A 266 15.16 7.94 4.72
C ILE A 266 14.95 9.05 5.75
N LEU A 267 13.80 9.73 5.72
CA LEU A 267 13.47 10.81 6.64
C LEU A 267 13.49 10.36 8.11
N ARG A 268 12.98 9.16 8.40
CA ARG A 268 13.04 8.60 9.76
C ARG A 268 14.48 8.44 10.27
N ARG A 269 15.43 8.14 9.38
CA ARG A 269 16.84 7.96 9.75
C ARG A 269 17.60 9.28 9.80
N SER A 270 17.25 10.26 8.98
CA SER A 270 17.97 11.54 8.91
C SER A 270 17.46 12.61 9.85
N LYS A 271 16.21 12.51 10.35
CA LYS A 271 15.54 13.60 11.09
C LYS A 271 16.29 14.08 12.34
N ASP A 272 16.79 13.15 13.14
CA ASP A 272 17.45 13.45 14.42
C ASP A 272 18.98 13.56 14.27
N CYS A 273 19.49 13.39 13.05
CA CYS A 273 20.92 13.47 12.73
C CYS A 273 21.29 14.84 12.15
N VAL A 274 22.58 15.17 12.24
CA VAL A 274 23.15 16.20 11.37
C VAL A 274 23.25 15.68 9.94
N TYR A 275 22.93 16.53 8.97
CA TYR A 275 22.91 16.15 7.56
C TYR A 275 23.49 17.25 6.66
N CYS A 276 23.94 16.84 5.49
CA CYS A 276 24.29 17.69 4.38
C CYS A 276 23.27 17.50 3.26
N ILE A 277 22.97 18.59 2.54
CA ILE A 277 22.11 18.55 1.36
C ILE A 277 23.01 18.62 0.13
N ILE A 278 22.75 17.76 -0.85
CA ILE A 278 23.43 17.77 -2.14
C ILE A 278 22.38 18.07 -3.19
N VAL A 279 22.61 19.15 -3.93
CA VAL A 279 21.70 19.68 -4.93
C VAL A 279 22.45 19.86 -6.23
N ASP A 280 21.97 19.22 -7.30
CA ASP A 280 22.56 19.39 -8.63
C ASP A 280 21.50 19.73 -9.66
N GLU A 281 21.83 20.67 -10.53
CA GLU A 281 20.99 21.09 -11.64
C GLU A 281 21.08 20.07 -12.77
N THR A 282 19.93 19.62 -13.24
CA THR A 282 19.84 18.69 -14.36
C THR A 282 18.72 19.11 -15.30
N THR A 283 18.75 18.60 -16.52
CA THR A 283 17.70 18.88 -17.51
C THR A 283 17.07 17.57 -17.91
N ASP A 284 15.75 17.50 -17.84
CA ASP A 284 15.02 16.32 -18.25
C ASP A 284 15.06 16.11 -19.78
N THR A 285 14.61 14.95 -20.24
CA THR A 285 14.57 14.62 -21.67
C THR A 285 13.64 15.53 -22.50
N SER A 286 12.75 16.28 -21.84
CA SER A 286 11.81 17.25 -22.40
C SER A 286 12.29 18.70 -22.33
N THR A 287 13.57 18.93 -22.00
CA THR A 287 14.19 20.26 -21.83
C THR A 287 13.70 21.09 -20.64
N THR A 288 13.02 20.46 -19.68
CA THR A 288 12.61 21.07 -18.42
C THR A 288 13.77 21.02 -17.44
N GLU A 289 14.10 22.15 -16.82
CA GLU A 289 15.09 22.21 -15.76
C GLU A 289 14.56 21.53 -14.49
N GLN A 290 15.40 20.72 -13.87
CA GLN A 290 15.10 19.96 -12.68
C GLN A 290 16.26 20.06 -11.70
N ILE A 291 15.93 19.95 -10.42
CA ILE A 291 16.89 19.92 -9.34
C ILE A 291 16.89 18.52 -8.77
N SER A 292 18.04 17.84 -8.81
CA SER A 292 18.23 16.61 -8.05
C SER A 292 18.48 16.95 -6.59
N PHE A 293 17.75 16.31 -5.68
CA PHE A 293 17.88 16.52 -4.24
C PHE A 293 18.29 15.22 -3.56
N SER A 294 19.43 15.26 -2.88
CA SER A 294 19.98 14.13 -2.13
C SER A 294 20.36 14.56 -0.71
N LEU A 295 20.23 13.65 0.25
CA LEU A 295 20.67 13.86 1.63
C LEU A 295 21.87 12.98 1.93
N ARG A 296 22.90 13.57 2.53
CA ARG A 296 24.05 12.87 3.09
C ARG A 296 24.06 13.01 4.60
N TYR A 297 24.00 11.91 5.33
CA TYR A 297 23.86 11.92 6.78
C TYR A 297 24.53 10.71 7.43
N TYR A 298 24.83 10.82 8.71
CA TYR A 298 25.33 9.68 9.49
C TYR A 298 24.16 8.79 9.90
N ASP A 299 24.17 7.52 9.47
CA ASP A 299 23.16 6.54 9.86
C ASP A 299 23.68 5.76 11.07
N GLU A 300 23.18 6.12 12.26
CA GLU A 300 23.56 5.46 13.52
C GLU A 300 23.26 3.95 13.51
N SER A 301 22.26 3.50 12.75
CA SER A 301 21.89 2.09 12.72
C SER A 301 22.90 1.22 11.98
N THR A 302 23.56 1.78 10.95
CA THR A 302 24.62 1.11 10.19
C THR A 302 26.02 1.56 10.59
N ASN A 303 26.13 2.60 11.43
CA ASN A 303 27.39 3.22 11.84
C ASN A 303 28.25 3.64 10.62
N ASP A 304 27.61 4.23 9.62
CA ASP A 304 28.24 4.62 8.35
C ASP A 304 27.60 5.90 7.78
N ILE A 305 28.34 6.62 6.94
CA ILE A 305 27.84 7.78 6.22
C ILE A 305 27.02 7.28 5.03
N ARG A 306 25.77 7.71 4.94
CA ARG A 306 24.88 7.38 3.83
C ARG A 306 24.59 8.59 2.98
N GLU A 307 24.45 8.36 1.70
CA GLU A 307 23.92 9.31 0.74
C GLU A 307 22.70 8.66 0.09
N ASP A 308 21.53 9.26 0.30
CA ASP A 308 20.27 8.78 -0.24
C ASP A 308 19.66 9.87 -1.14
N PHE A 309 19.42 9.51 -2.41
CA PHE A 309 18.63 10.32 -3.32
C PHE A 309 17.18 10.42 -2.83
N ILE A 310 16.64 11.63 -2.86
CA ILE A 310 15.30 11.90 -2.38
C ILE A 310 14.34 12.04 -3.55
N THR A 311 14.56 13.03 -4.42
CA THR A 311 13.65 13.32 -5.53
C THR A 311 14.30 14.24 -6.57
N PHE A 312 13.70 14.31 -7.75
CA PHE A 312 13.83 15.44 -8.65
C PHE A 312 12.73 16.47 -8.33
N ILE A 313 13.06 17.75 -8.49
CA ILE A 313 12.13 18.87 -8.30
C ILE A 313 12.16 19.69 -9.59
N ASP A 314 11.02 19.78 -10.28
CA ASP A 314 10.90 20.64 -11.45
C ASP A 314 11.08 22.11 -11.04
N THR A 315 11.89 22.85 -11.80
CA THR A 315 12.10 24.28 -11.58
C THR A 315 11.87 25.07 -12.86
N VAL A 316 11.29 26.27 -12.69
CA VAL A 316 11.11 27.23 -13.78
C VAL A 316 12.30 28.20 -13.86
N SER A 317 13.14 28.23 -12.82
CA SER A 317 14.29 29.13 -12.71
C SER A 317 15.39 28.53 -11.84
N CYS A 318 16.61 28.45 -12.38
CA CYS A 318 17.81 28.00 -11.67
C CYS A 318 18.62 29.14 -11.04
N THR A 319 18.00 30.27 -10.68
CA THR A 319 18.70 31.30 -9.90
C THR A 319 19.01 30.78 -8.48
N GLY A 320 20.08 31.28 -7.87
CA GLY A 320 20.44 30.92 -6.49
C GLY A 320 19.32 31.17 -5.48
N GLU A 321 18.55 32.25 -5.65
CA GLU A 321 17.36 32.56 -4.85
C GLU A 321 16.25 31.51 -5.03
N SER A 322 15.95 31.14 -6.27
CA SER A 322 14.92 30.13 -6.59
C SER A 322 15.29 28.77 -5.97
N ILE A 323 16.53 28.34 -6.15
CA ILE A 323 17.05 27.08 -5.60
C ILE A 323 17.00 27.12 -4.06
N ALA A 324 17.43 28.21 -3.43
CA ALA A 324 17.37 28.36 -1.98
C ALA A 324 15.94 28.27 -1.45
N ASN A 325 14.99 28.95 -2.08
CA ASN A 325 13.57 28.90 -1.72
C ASN A 325 12.98 27.49 -1.87
N ILE A 326 13.33 26.78 -2.94
CA ILE A 326 12.93 25.38 -3.16
C ILE A 326 13.45 24.49 -2.03
N ILE A 327 14.73 24.60 -1.68
CA ILE A 327 15.34 23.84 -0.59
C ILE A 327 14.63 24.12 0.74
N LEU A 328 14.41 25.40 1.07
CA LEU A 328 13.76 25.80 2.32
C LEU A 328 12.31 25.29 2.41
N ASP A 329 11.53 25.37 1.33
CA ASP A 329 10.18 24.80 1.28
C ASP A 329 10.22 23.28 1.47
N TYR A 330 11.18 22.61 0.82
CA TYR A 330 11.34 21.15 0.91
C TYR A 330 11.70 20.70 2.34
N LEU A 331 12.67 21.35 2.97
CA LEU A 331 13.05 21.07 4.36
C LEU A 331 11.87 21.26 5.31
N LYS A 332 11.12 22.35 5.13
CA LYS A 332 9.92 22.64 5.93
C LYS A 332 8.83 21.60 5.72
N ARG A 333 8.58 21.20 4.47
CA ARG A 333 7.55 20.21 4.10
C ARG A 333 7.81 18.85 4.75
N TYR A 334 9.06 18.42 4.80
CA TYR A 334 9.44 17.11 5.36
C TYR A 334 9.90 17.16 6.82
N GLY A 335 9.84 18.34 7.45
CA GLY A 335 10.19 18.52 8.87
C GLY A 335 11.66 18.21 9.17
N LEU A 336 12.54 18.58 8.24
CA LEU A 336 14.00 18.50 8.39
C LEU A 336 14.50 19.84 8.96
N PRO A 337 15.02 19.87 10.20
CA PRO A 337 15.42 21.12 10.85
C PRO A 337 16.63 21.75 10.16
N LEU A 338 16.51 23.02 9.73
CA LEU A 338 17.62 23.75 9.12
C LEU A 338 18.85 23.81 10.04
N ASP A 339 18.65 23.87 11.35
CA ASP A 339 19.73 23.88 12.36
C ASP A 339 20.58 22.59 12.34
N ASN A 340 20.03 21.48 11.84
CA ASN A 340 20.74 20.21 11.69
C ASN A 340 21.47 20.10 10.33
N CYS A 341 21.24 21.05 9.41
CA CYS A 341 21.91 21.11 8.12
C CYS A 341 23.29 21.75 8.26
N VAL A 342 24.35 20.93 8.26
CA VAL A 342 25.74 21.40 8.48
C VAL A 342 26.43 21.86 7.19
N HIS A 343 25.94 21.43 6.03
CA HIS A 343 26.52 21.81 4.74
C HIS A 343 25.51 21.68 3.59
N LEU A 344 25.66 22.56 2.59
CA LEU A 344 24.88 22.54 1.35
C LEU A 344 25.85 22.50 0.17
N TYR A 345 25.83 21.41 -0.59
CA TYR A 345 26.56 21.29 -1.85
C TYR A 345 25.63 21.69 -2.99
N THR A 346 25.96 22.74 -3.74
CA THR A 346 25.30 23.09 -5.00
C THR A 346 26.32 23.39 -6.07
N CYS A 347 25.96 23.18 -7.35
CA CYS A 347 26.82 23.57 -8.48
C CYS A 347 26.80 25.10 -8.77
N ALA A 348 25.98 25.88 -8.06
CA ALA A 348 25.60 27.24 -8.47
C ALA A 348 25.49 28.27 -7.33
N ILE A 349 26.22 28.13 -6.22
CA ILE A 349 26.30 29.20 -5.22
C ILE A 349 27.65 29.93 -5.36
N SER A 350 27.63 31.07 -6.07
CA SER A 350 28.62 32.14 -5.88
C SER A 350 28.14 33.02 -4.74
N LEU A 351 28.64 32.78 -3.52
CA LEU A 351 28.45 33.66 -2.37
C LEU A 351 29.61 34.66 -2.32
N ASN A 352 29.49 35.78 -3.05
CA ASN A 352 30.08 37.06 -2.62
C ASN A 352 29.55 38.21 -3.49
N GLU A 353 28.64 39.01 -2.96
CA GLU A 353 28.15 40.24 -3.62
C GLU A 353 29.27 41.29 -3.77
N GLU A 354 30.34 41.21 -2.99
CA GLU A 354 31.46 42.17 -3.00
C GLU A 354 32.50 41.92 -4.12
N ASN A 355 32.47 40.77 -4.79
CA ASN A 355 33.44 40.40 -5.84
C ASN A 355 32.80 40.23 -7.23
N VAL A 356 31.60 40.78 -7.45
CA VAL A 356 30.95 40.74 -8.76
C VAL A 356 31.60 41.80 -9.67
N ILE A 357 32.51 41.35 -10.52
CA ILE A 357 33.04 42.19 -11.61
C ILE A 357 31.88 42.48 -12.58
N ASP A 358 31.69 43.74 -12.95
CA ASP A 358 30.63 44.14 -13.87
C ASP A 358 30.76 43.38 -15.20
N VAL A 359 29.66 42.78 -15.65
CA VAL A 359 29.60 41.90 -16.84
C VAL A 359 30.06 42.66 -18.10
N ASP A 360 29.94 43.98 -18.09
CA ASP A 360 30.36 44.82 -19.21
C ASP A 360 31.88 45.02 -19.33
N GLU A 361 32.66 44.73 -18.29
CA GLU A 361 34.11 44.95 -18.21
C GLU A 361 34.97 43.70 -18.51
N VAL A 362 34.35 42.52 -18.67
CA VAL A 362 35.06 41.25 -18.84
C VAL A 362 34.69 40.54 -20.13
N ILE A 363 35.65 39.80 -20.70
CA ILE A 363 35.39 38.86 -21.78
C ILE A 363 35.62 37.45 -21.23
N PHE A 364 34.57 36.63 -21.25
CA PHE A 364 34.66 35.24 -20.88
C PHE A 364 35.42 34.44 -21.94
N VAL A 365 36.41 33.66 -21.51
CA VAL A 365 37.26 32.81 -22.35
C VAL A 365 37.24 31.41 -21.76
N HIS A 366 36.89 30.41 -22.58
CA HIS A 366 36.96 29.00 -22.21
C HIS A 366 37.42 28.17 -23.39
N ASP A 367 37.68 26.88 -23.16
CA ASP A 367 38.17 25.95 -24.16
C ASP A 367 37.08 25.48 -25.15
N LYS A 368 37.30 24.37 -25.86
CA LYS A 368 36.31 23.83 -26.82
C LYS A 368 35.62 22.57 -26.31
N ALA A 369 35.55 22.36 -24.99
CA ALA A 369 34.89 21.21 -24.40
C ALA A 369 33.42 21.07 -24.89
N PRO A 370 32.91 19.84 -25.10
CA PRO A 370 31.55 19.63 -25.60
C PRO A 370 30.46 20.27 -24.74
N CYS A 371 30.60 20.24 -23.42
CA CYS A 371 29.65 20.88 -22.48
C CYS A 371 29.52 22.38 -22.75
N MET A 372 30.63 23.06 -23.01
CA MET A 372 30.62 24.50 -23.25
C MET A 372 30.02 24.89 -24.61
N LYS A 373 29.91 23.93 -25.54
CA LYS A 373 29.25 24.13 -26.84
C LYS A 373 27.77 23.75 -26.84
N ALA A 374 27.26 23.19 -25.75
CA ALA A 374 25.85 22.84 -25.63
C ALA A 374 24.98 24.09 -25.80
N ASN A 375 23.83 23.94 -26.47
CA ASN A 375 22.91 25.05 -26.73
C ASN A 375 22.48 25.77 -25.45
N MET A 376 22.26 25.01 -24.36
CA MET A 376 21.91 25.53 -23.04
C MET A 376 23.01 26.46 -22.50
N THR A 377 24.28 26.02 -22.50
CA THR A 377 25.40 26.85 -22.03
C THR A 377 25.59 28.11 -22.90
N GLN A 378 25.40 27.98 -24.21
CA GLN A 378 25.46 29.12 -25.13
C GLN A 378 24.28 30.09 -24.94
N GLN A 379 23.12 29.59 -24.51
CA GLN A 379 21.94 30.39 -24.19
C GLN A 379 22.15 31.12 -22.86
N LEU A 380 22.65 30.43 -21.82
CA LEU A 380 23.00 31.02 -20.52
C LEU A 380 23.97 32.20 -20.65
N ILE A 381 25.02 32.04 -21.47
CA ILE A 381 25.98 33.13 -21.74
C ILE A 381 25.29 34.34 -22.37
N LYS A 382 24.35 34.12 -23.30
CA LYS A 382 23.60 35.19 -23.97
C LYS A 382 22.60 35.86 -23.03
N ASP A 383 21.85 35.09 -22.27
CA ASP A 383 20.79 35.59 -21.38
C ASP A 383 21.36 36.46 -20.26
N ASN A 384 22.59 36.16 -19.82
CA ASN A 384 23.32 36.95 -18.82
C ASN A 384 24.15 38.08 -19.44
N ASN A 385 24.01 38.38 -20.74
CA ASN A 385 24.80 39.39 -21.46
C ASN A 385 26.33 39.23 -21.29
N ILE A 386 26.82 38.02 -21.04
CA ILE A 386 28.24 37.77 -20.86
C ILE A 386 28.92 37.89 -22.22
N LYS A 387 29.83 38.86 -22.36
CA LYS A 387 30.66 39.00 -23.55
C LYS A 387 31.57 37.78 -23.65
N PHE A 388 31.29 36.90 -24.59
CA PHE A 388 32.03 35.66 -24.79
C PHE A 388 32.92 35.74 -26.02
N TRP A 389 34.19 35.32 -25.86
CA TRP A 389 35.19 35.28 -26.93
C TRP A 389 34.78 34.36 -28.11
N GLY A 390 33.78 33.49 -27.92
CA GLY A 390 33.12 32.78 -29.02
C GLY A 390 33.80 31.47 -29.41
N ASN A 391 32.97 30.44 -29.65
CA ASN A 391 33.43 29.10 -30.04
C ASN A 391 34.14 29.05 -31.40
N ILE A 392 34.02 30.08 -32.24
CA ILE A 392 34.71 30.13 -33.53
C ILE A 392 36.16 30.57 -33.35
N ILE A 393 36.43 31.41 -32.34
CA ILE A 393 37.72 32.09 -32.20
C ILE A 393 38.73 31.25 -31.42
N TRP A 394 38.30 30.48 -30.41
CA TRP A 394 39.21 29.61 -29.65
C TRP A 394 39.72 28.44 -30.52
N PRO A 395 41.01 28.22 -30.71
CA PRO A 395 41.51 27.06 -31.47
C PRO A 395 41.39 25.75 -30.67
N GLY A 396 41.03 24.64 -31.33
CA GLY A 396 41.05 23.32 -30.68
C GLY A 396 42.48 22.90 -30.31
N ASN A 397 42.64 22.07 -29.29
CA ASN A 397 43.92 21.52 -28.84
C ASN A 397 45.03 22.58 -28.62
N SER A 398 44.67 23.71 -28.01
CA SER A 398 45.60 24.83 -27.78
C SER A 398 45.73 25.20 -26.30
N PRO A 399 46.17 24.27 -25.43
CA PRO A 399 46.35 24.55 -23.99
C PRO A 399 47.40 25.65 -23.75
N ASN A 400 48.39 25.78 -24.63
CA ASN A 400 49.44 26.82 -24.61
C ASN A 400 48.87 28.25 -24.70
N LEU A 401 47.64 28.41 -25.21
CA LEU A 401 46.93 29.69 -25.22
C LEU A 401 46.04 29.85 -23.99
N ASN A 402 45.69 28.78 -23.28
CA ASN A 402 44.85 28.85 -22.08
C ASN A 402 45.69 29.23 -20.86
N VAL A 403 45.55 30.48 -20.43
CA VAL A 403 46.26 30.97 -19.24
C VAL A 403 45.88 30.20 -17.98
N ALA A 404 44.66 29.66 -17.91
CA ALA A 404 44.20 28.87 -16.77
C ALA A 404 44.99 27.56 -16.60
N GLU A 405 45.47 26.94 -17.68
CA GLU A 405 46.32 25.74 -17.61
C GLU A 405 47.64 26.04 -16.88
N HIS A 406 48.18 27.25 -17.06
CA HIS A 406 49.40 27.67 -16.37
C HIS A 406 49.17 27.89 -14.87
N ILE A 407 48.00 28.41 -14.51
CA ILE A 407 47.61 28.55 -13.10
C ILE A 407 47.48 27.16 -12.47
N GLY A 408 46.87 26.20 -13.19
CA GLY A 408 46.81 24.80 -12.76
C GLY A 408 48.18 24.19 -12.47
N THR A 409 49.17 24.41 -13.35
CA THR A 409 50.55 23.94 -13.12
C THR A 409 51.19 24.57 -11.89
N ILE A 410 50.99 25.88 -11.68
CA ILE A 410 51.54 26.59 -10.51
C ILE A 410 50.93 26.07 -9.21
N ILE A 411 49.59 25.89 -9.19
CA ILE A 411 48.88 25.31 -8.05
C ILE A 411 49.46 23.93 -7.75
N LYS A 412 49.57 23.09 -8.78
CA LYS A 412 50.10 21.73 -8.64
C LYS A 412 51.52 21.72 -8.06
N ASP A 413 52.43 22.52 -8.61
CA ASP A 413 53.82 22.57 -8.16
C ASP A 413 53.93 23.04 -6.70
N GLU A 414 53.09 23.99 -6.29
CA GLU A 414 53.10 24.49 -4.91
C GLU A 414 52.46 23.49 -3.93
N VAL A 415 51.38 22.82 -4.33
CA VAL A 415 50.79 21.72 -3.57
C VAL A 415 51.80 20.58 -3.42
N ASP A 416 52.50 20.21 -4.50
CA ASP A 416 53.50 19.14 -4.47
C ASP A 416 54.66 19.45 -3.50
N LYS A 417 55.15 20.70 -3.46
CA LYS A 417 56.17 21.11 -2.47
C LYS A 417 55.68 20.91 -1.04
N ARG A 418 54.44 21.31 -0.75
CA ARG A 418 53.84 21.17 0.59
C ARG A 418 53.64 19.70 0.96
N MET A 419 53.13 18.90 0.02
CA MET A 419 52.97 17.45 0.17
C MET A 419 54.31 16.74 0.40
N LEU A 420 55.39 17.16 -0.27
CA LEU A 420 56.73 16.60 -0.07
C LEU A 420 57.34 16.95 1.31
N SER A 421 56.91 18.07 1.89
CA SER A 421 57.34 18.51 3.23
C SER A 421 56.53 17.91 4.38
N GLU A 422 55.38 17.29 4.09
CA GLU A 422 54.48 16.73 5.11
C GLU A 422 55.06 15.44 5.72
N THR A 423 55.03 15.38 7.05
CA THR A 423 55.58 14.28 7.84
C THR A 423 54.51 13.73 8.76
N GLY A 424 54.12 12.47 8.55
CA GLY A 424 53.08 11.81 9.34
C GLY A 424 52.53 10.59 8.63
N SER A 425 51.71 9.81 9.33
CA SER A 425 50.98 8.67 8.75
C SER A 425 50.03 9.09 7.64
N ASP A 426 49.51 10.32 7.72
CA ASP A 426 48.40 10.80 6.89
C ASP A 426 48.87 11.67 5.70
N ARG A 427 50.18 11.69 5.43
CA ARG A 427 50.79 12.55 4.41
C ARG A 427 50.29 12.31 2.97
N TYR A 428 49.66 11.17 2.72
CA TYR A 428 49.05 10.81 1.43
C TYR A 428 47.52 10.69 1.50
N SER A 429 46.89 11.20 2.57
CA SER A 429 45.44 11.19 2.67
C SER A 429 44.81 12.25 1.75
N GLU A 430 43.59 12.00 1.32
CA GLU A 430 42.79 12.95 0.55
C GLU A 430 42.55 14.25 1.34
N GLU A 431 42.42 14.15 2.67
CA GLU A 431 42.21 15.29 3.57
C GLU A 431 43.43 16.22 3.58
N THR A 432 44.63 15.65 3.66
CA THR A 432 45.90 16.40 3.61
C THR A 432 46.06 17.09 2.26
N LEU A 433 45.74 16.40 1.15
CA LEU A 433 45.77 16.99 -0.18
C LEU A 433 44.78 18.16 -0.31
N LYS A 434 43.52 17.98 0.12
CA LYS A 434 42.50 19.04 0.09
C LYS A 434 42.91 20.25 0.92
N LYS A 435 43.45 20.01 2.12
CA LYS A 435 43.97 21.06 3.00
C LYS A 435 45.02 21.91 2.27
N TYR A 436 46.00 21.28 1.63
CA TYR A 436 47.05 22.04 0.93
C TYR A 436 46.56 22.69 -0.36
N ILE A 437 45.61 22.11 -1.10
CA ILE A 437 44.99 22.78 -2.25
C ILE A 437 44.30 24.07 -1.78
N VAL A 438 43.49 24.01 -0.73
CA VAL A 438 42.77 25.19 -0.19
C VAL A 438 43.77 26.24 0.30
N ASP A 439 44.79 25.83 1.04
CA ASP A 439 45.84 26.72 1.53
C ASP A 439 46.59 27.39 0.36
N VAL A 440 46.96 26.66 -0.70
CA VAL A 440 47.59 27.25 -1.90
C VAL A 440 46.66 28.28 -2.55
N LEU A 441 45.39 27.95 -2.74
CA LEU A 441 44.42 28.86 -3.35
C LEU A 441 44.21 30.14 -2.52
N GLN A 442 44.11 30.02 -1.19
CA GLN A 442 43.99 31.18 -0.28
C GLN A 442 45.23 32.07 -0.33
N ASN A 443 46.43 31.49 -0.41
CA ASN A 443 47.66 32.28 -0.55
C ASN A 443 47.75 32.98 -1.91
N MET A 444 47.15 32.41 -2.95
CA MET A 444 47.10 33.00 -4.28
C MET A 444 46.04 34.10 -4.43
N GLU A 445 45.02 34.14 -3.57
CA GLU A 445 43.89 35.08 -3.66
C GLU A 445 44.34 36.55 -3.74
N THR A 446 45.42 36.90 -3.02
CA THR A 446 45.96 38.26 -3.00
C THR A 446 47.12 38.48 -3.98
N ASP A 447 47.56 37.45 -4.72
CA ASP A 447 48.68 37.53 -5.67
C ASP A 447 48.22 38.06 -7.04
N THR A 448 47.79 39.32 -7.04
CA THR A 448 47.31 40.00 -8.25
C THR A 448 48.40 40.09 -9.34
N GLU A 449 49.67 40.21 -8.94
CA GLU A 449 50.81 40.30 -9.84
C GLU A 449 50.99 39.01 -10.66
N LEU A 450 50.82 37.84 -10.06
CA LEU A 450 50.87 36.56 -10.76
C LEU A 450 49.83 36.50 -11.89
N PHE A 451 48.57 36.80 -11.58
CA PHE A 451 47.47 36.74 -12.55
C PHE A 451 47.64 37.79 -13.65
N GLU A 452 47.99 39.03 -13.29
CA GLU A 452 48.25 40.10 -14.26
C GLU A 452 49.39 39.74 -15.20
N ASN A 453 50.52 39.25 -14.69
CA ASN A 453 51.67 38.87 -15.52
C ASN A 453 51.31 37.76 -16.51
N ARG A 454 50.49 36.81 -16.09
CA ARG A 454 50.02 35.72 -16.94
C ARG A 454 49.09 36.22 -18.05
N LEU A 455 48.16 37.13 -17.74
CA LEU A 455 47.30 37.77 -18.75
C LEU A 455 48.10 38.66 -19.71
N ARG A 456 49.05 39.46 -19.20
CA ARG A 456 49.94 40.31 -20.01
C ARG A 456 50.84 39.51 -20.97
N SER A 457 51.06 38.23 -20.71
CA SER A 457 51.81 37.33 -21.60
C SER A 457 51.05 36.94 -22.88
N TYR A 458 49.72 37.10 -22.92
CA TYR A 458 48.87 36.61 -23.99
C TYR A 458 49.23 37.10 -25.41
N PRO A 459 49.57 38.39 -25.63
CA PRO A 459 50.01 38.86 -26.95
C PRO A 459 51.33 38.23 -27.43
N SER A 460 52.21 37.84 -26.51
CA SER A 460 53.46 37.14 -26.84
C SER A 460 53.21 35.69 -27.25
N ARG A 461 52.26 35.01 -26.59
CA ARG A 461 51.82 33.64 -26.93
C ARG A 461 51.23 33.59 -28.34
N LEU A 462 50.32 34.52 -28.66
CA LEU A 462 49.73 34.63 -30.00
C LEU A 462 50.78 34.88 -31.08
N ARG A 463 51.78 35.73 -30.79
CA ARG A 463 52.92 35.96 -31.70
C ARG A 463 53.76 34.70 -31.90
N ALA A 464 53.98 33.91 -30.86
CA ALA A 464 54.70 32.65 -30.94
C ALA A 464 53.95 31.62 -31.81
N VAL A 465 52.64 31.45 -31.61
CA VAL A 465 51.79 30.57 -32.44
C VAL A 465 51.81 31.02 -33.90
N LYS A 466 51.71 32.34 -34.14
CA LYS A 466 51.81 32.90 -35.49
C LYS A 466 53.17 32.62 -36.14
N LYS A 467 54.27 32.76 -35.40
CA LYS A 467 55.63 32.45 -35.87
C LYS A 467 55.81 30.96 -36.16
N ALA A 468 55.13 30.09 -35.39
CA ALA A 468 55.10 28.66 -35.59
C ALA A 468 54.09 28.20 -36.67
N ASN A 469 53.43 29.13 -37.38
CA ASN A 469 52.36 28.83 -38.35
C ASN A 469 51.25 27.91 -37.80
N GLY A 470 50.86 28.12 -36.53
CA GLY A 470 49.86 27.29 -35.86
C GLY A 470 50.41 26.00 -35.23
N GLY A 471 51.72 25.76 -35.29
CA GLY A 471 52.39 24.68 -34.57
C GLY A 471 52.50 24.92 -33.06
N HIS A 472 52.98 23.91 -32.34
CA HIS A 472 53.20 23.98 -30.89
C HIS A 472 54.23 25.04 -30.51
N THR A 473 54.08 25.64 -29.33
CA THR A 473 54.97 26.69 -28.82
C THR A 473 55.53 26.30 -27.45
N ASP A 474 56.60 26.97 -27.01
CA ASP A 474 57.21 26.70 -25.69
C ASP A 474 56.40 27.22 -24.49
N TYR A 475 55.26 27.87 -24.76
CA TYR A 475 54.27 28.22 -23.74
C TYR A 475 53.43 27.02 -23.38
#